data_AF-A0A369T0L4-F1
#
_entry.id   AF-A0A369T0L4-F1
#
_cell.length_a   1.000
_cell.length_b   1.000
_cell.length_c   1.000
_cell.angle_alpha   90.00
_cell.angle_beta   90.00
_cell.angle_gamma   90.00
#
_symmetry.space_group_name_H-M   'P 1'
#
loop_
_entity.id
_entity.type
_entity.pdbx_description
1 polymer ?
#
loop_
_entity_poly.entity_id
_entity_poly.type
_entity_poly.pdbx_seq_one_letter_code
_entity_poly.pdbx_strand_id
1 'polypeptide(L)'
;MSIPIVRDPRMFSDSYTPPRLPHREREVELLISTLSSGEDLSEGLILLKGEPGIGKTSVARLSTRRLGERMRGLEVVHVNCRTYRTPSSILQKVASSLIPGIPERGLSYEEMVLVLERALS
;
A
#
# COMPACT_ATOMS: atom_id res chain seq x y z
N MET A 1 11.36 -3.94 40.65
CA MET A 1 10.63 -3.73 39.38
C MET A 1 11.12 -4.77 38.40
N SER A 2 10.24 -5.63 37.89
CA SER A 2 10.61 -6.62 36.87
C SER A 2 10.77 -5.92 35.51
N ILE A 3 11.82 -6.29 34.77
CA ILE A 3 11.99 -5.83 33.41
C ILE A 3 10.91 -6.51 32.56
N PRO A 4 10.09 -5.77 31.80
CA PRO A 4 9.08 -6.38 30.94
C PRO A 4 9.77 -7.19 29.83
N ILE A 5 9.29 -8.41 29.60
CA ILE A 5 9.78 -9.31 28.54
C ILE A 5 9.60 -8.68 27.15
N VAL A 6 8.49 -7.95 26.96
CA VAL A 6 8.17 -7.25 25.72
C VAL A 6 8.30 -5.74 25.93
N ARG A 7 9.26 -5.12 25.23
CA ARG A 7 9.46 -3.67 25.28
C ARG A 7 8.38 -2.88 24.52
N ASP A 8 7.99 -3.36 23.34
CA ASP A 8 6.96 -2.73 22.51
C ASP A 8 6.13 -3.80 21.78
N PRO A 9 4.90 -4.08 22.23
CA PRO A 9 4.01 -5.06 21.59
C PRO A 9 3.64 -4.73 20.14
N ARG A 10 3.71 -3.45 19.74
CA ARG A 10 3.31 -3.02 18.38
C ARG A 10 4.22 -3.61 17.31
N MET A 11 5.46 -3.94 17.66
CA MET A 11 6.44 -4.59 16.78
C MET A 11 5.98 -5.97 16.28
N PHE A 12 5.03 -6.60 16.98
CA PHE A 12 4.47 -7.91 16.63
C PHE A 12 3.16 -7.82 15.83
N SER A 13 2.69 -6.61 15.51
CA SER A 13 1.48 -6.42 14.71
C SER A 13 1.71 -6.79 13.25
N ASP A 14 0.70 -7.39 12.60
CA ASP A 14 0.67 -7.61 11.15
C ASP A 14 0.76 -6.31 10.32
N SER A 15 0.48 -5.17 10.95
CA SER A 15 0.61 -3.84 10.35
C SER A 15 2.05 -3.29 10.43
N TYR A 16 2.87 -3.82 11.34
CA TYR A 16 4.23 -3.34 11.53
C TYR A 16 5.11 -3.70 10.33
N THR A 17 5.87 -2.71 9.86
CA THR A 17 6.85 -2.90 8.78
C THR A 17 8.20 -2.37 9.25
N PRO A 18 9.20 -3.24 9.48
CA PRO A 18 10.50 -2.83 10.00
C PRO A 18 11.26 -1.91 9.02
N PRO A 19 12.30 -1.19 9.48
CA PRO A 19 13.14 -0.35 8.63
C PRO A 19 13.97 -1.14 7.60
N ARG A 20 14.20 -2.43 7.87
CA ARG A 20 14.95 -3.35 7.02
C ARG A 20 14.26 -4.71 6.98
N LEU A 21 14.39 -5.41 5.85
CA LEU A 21 13.93 -6.78 5.65
C LEU A 21 15.14 -7.64 5.27
N PRO A 22 15.78 -8.33 6.23
CA PRO A 22 16.91 -9.20 5.95
C PRO A 22 16.55 -10.24 4.88
N HIS A 23 17.47 -10.49 3.96
CA HIS A 23 17.32 -11.43 2.84
C HIS A 23 16.28 -11.03 1.79
N ARG A 24 15.75 -9.80 1.85
CA ARG A 24 14.79 -9.23 0.88
C ARG A 24 15.22 -7.86 0.36
N GLU A 25 16.46 -7.47 0.61
CA GLU A 25 17.00 -6.18 0.17
C GLU A 25 16.95 -6.04 -1.35
N ARG A 26 17.24 -7.11 -2.08
CA ARG A 26 17.24 -7.10 -3.55
C ARG A 26 15.84 -6.85 -4.12
N GLU A 27 14.82 -7.51 -3.57
CA GLU A 27 13.43 -7.36 -4.00
C GLU A 27 12.89 -5.96 -3.67
N VAL A 28 13.29 -5.41 -2.53
CA VAL A 28 12.94 -4.03 -2.16
C VAL A 28 13.51 -3.03 -3.16
N GLU A 29 14.82 -3.12 -3.46
CA GLU A 29 15.48 -2.21 -4.40
C GLU A 29 15.01 -2.44 -5.85
N LEU A 30 14.70 -3.68 -6.25
CA LEU A 30 14.09 -3.96 -7.55
C LEU A 30 12.74 -3.26 -7.67
N LEU A 31 11.86 -3.40 -6.67
CA LEU A 31 10.55 -2.77 -6.69
C LEU A 31 10.65 -1.23 -6.70
N ILE A 32 11.58 -0.67 -5.92
CA ILE A 32 11.84 0.77 -5.91
C ILE A 32 12.33 1.24 -7.27
N SER A 33 13.33 0.58 -7.86
CA SER A 33 13.91 0.98 -9.14
C SER A 33 12.88 0.91 -10.27
N THR A 34 12.11 -0.18 -10.35
CA THR A 34 11.01 -0.33 -11.34
C THR A 34 9.96 0.77 -11.19
N LEU A 35 9.57 1.11 -9.97
CA LEU A 35 8.59 2.18 -9.75
C LEU A 35 9.20 3.56 -10.03
N SER A 36 10.47 3.80 -9.72
CA SER A 36 11.11 5.11 -9.94
C SER A 36 11.51 5.42 -11.38
N SER A 37 11.59 4.41 -12.26
CA SER A 37 12.10 4.56 -13.63
C SER A 37 11.04 4.92 -14.67
N GLY A 38 9.76 4.98 -14.31
CA GLY A 38 8.70 5.42 -15.22
C GLY A 38 8.69 6.94 -15.33
N GLU A 39 8.93 7.48 -16.52
CA GLU A 39 8.70 8.91 -16.82
C GLU A 39 7.23 9.30 -16.57
N ASP A 40 6.33 8.34 -16.76
CA ASP A 40 4.96 8.33 -16.25
C ASP A 40 4.76 7.07 -15.39
N LEU A 41 4.43 7.24 -14.11
CA LEU A 41 4.07 6.14 -13.18
C LEU A 41 2.76 5.41 -13.57
N SER A 42 2.15 5.76 -14.70
CA SER A 42 0.78 5.38 -15.09
C SER A 42 0.64 3.96 -15.69
N GLU A 43 1.74 3.26 -16.03
CA GLU A 43 1.66 2.03 -16.84
C GLU A 43 2.40 0.79 -16.30
N GLY A 44 2.55 0.66 -14.97
CA GLY A 44 3.25 -0.48 -14.36
C GLY A 44 2.34 -1.48 -13.61
N LEU A 45 2.12 -2.68 -14.15
CA LEU A 45 1.61 -3.81 -13.36
C LEU A 45 2.77 -4.62 -12.78
N ILE A 46 2.90 -4.63 -11.45
CA ILE A 46 3.89 -5.45 -10.75
C ILE A 46 3.19 -6.55 -9.96
N LEU A 47 3.56 -7.81 -10.22
CA LEU A 47 3.03 -8.98 -9.52
C LEU A 47 4.07 -9.59 -8.57
N LEU A 48 3.82 -9.50 -7.27
CA LEU A 48 4.58 -10.22 -6.24
C LEU A 48 3.95 -11.60 -5.98
N LYS A 49 4.57 -12.68 -6.49
CA LYS A 49 4.06 -14.05 -6.35
C LYS A 49 4.90 -14.89 -5.38
N GLY A 50 4.23 -15.77 -4.63
CA GLY A 50 4.86 -16.77 -3.76
C GLY A 50 3.95 -17.18 -2.59
N GLU A 51 4.40 -18.12 -1.77
CA GLU A 51 3.63 -18.68 -0.66
C GLU A 51 3.27 -17.65 0.44
N PRO A 52 2.21 -17.89 1.24
CA PRO A 52 1.92 -17.06 2.42
C PRO A 52 3.11 -16.96 3.39
N GLY A 53 3.26 -15.82 4.07
CA GLY A 53 4.31 -15.65 5.09
C GLY A 53 5.72 -15.31 4.59
N ILE A 54 6.00 -15.36 3.28
CA ILE A 54 7.37 -15.12 2.76
C ILE A 54 7.81 -13.65 2.69
N GLY A 55 6.99 -12.71 3.18
CA GLY A 55 7.31 -11.28 3.26
C GLY A 55 6.82 -10.40 2.09
N LYS A 56 5.97 -10.89 1.19
CA LYS A 56 5.48 -10.12 0.02
C LYS A 56 4.89 -8.76 0.38
N THR A 57 3.98 -8.73 1.35
CA THR A 57 3.34 -7.49 1.83
C THR A 57 4.34 -6.54 2.48
N SER A 58 5.29 -7.08 3.25
CA SER A 58 6.34 -6.29 3.90
C SER A 58 7.28 -5.66 2.88
N VAL A 59 7.65 -6.39 1.82
CA VAL A 59 8.44 -5.86 0.70
C VAL A 59 7.70 -4.70 0.04
N ALA A 60 6.44 -4.90 -0.37
CA ALA A 60 5.64 -3.85 -0.98
C ALA A 60 5.56 -2.58 -0.12
N ARG A 61 5.24 -2.74 1.18
CA ARG A 61 5.12 -1.62 2.13
C ARG A 61 6.46 -0.90 2.36
N LEU A 62 7.56 -1.64 2.50
CA LEU A 62 8.86 -1.03 2.71
C LEU A 62 9.33 -0.26 1.47
N SER A 63 9.14 -0.85 0.29
CA SER A 63 9.48 -0.21 -0.99
C SER A 63 8.70 1.08 -1.20
N THR A 64 7.36 1.06 -1.05
CA THR A 64 6.55 2.26 -1.24
C THR A 64 6.81 3.33 -0.18
N ARG A 65 7.09 2.95 1.09
CA ARG A 65 7.52 3.90 2.12
C ARG A 65 8.82 4.60 1.73
N ARG A 66 9.85 3.84 1.33
CA ARG A 66 11.13 4.42 0.87
C ARG A 66 10.97 5.26 -0.39
N LEU A 67 10.03 4.90 -1.25
CA LEU A 67 9.74 5.64 -2.46
C LEU A 67 9.09 7.00 -2.13
N GLY A 68 8.15 7.04 -1.18
CA GLY A 68 7.53 8.30 -0.71
C GLY A 68 8.52 9.24 0.00
N GLU A 69 9.58 8.70 0.59
CA GLU A 69 10.70 9.53 1.11
C GLU A 69 11.51 10.20 -0.01
N ARG A 70 11.54 9.61 -1.22
CA ARG A 70 12.31 10.11 -2.37
C ARG A 70 11.46 10.96 -3.34
N MET A 71 10.19 10.61 -3.51
CA MET A 71 9.26 11.27 -4.43
C MET A 71 8.21 12.08 -3.66
N ARG A 72 8.37 13.40 -3.68
CA ARG A 72 7.38 14.30 -3.06
C ARG A 72 6.05 14.20 -3.82
N GLY A 73 4.95 14.11 -3.08
CA GLY A 73 3.61 14.00 -3.65
C GLY A 73 3.19 12.58 -4.05
N LEU A 74 3.99 11.55 -3.74
CA LEU A 74 3.58 10.17 -3.94
C LEU A 74 2.54 9.76 -2.87
N GLU A 75 1.30 9.54 -3.30
CA GLU A 75 0.26 8.94 -2.47
C GLU A 75 0.22 7.42 -2.65
N VAL A 76 0.20 6.68 -1.54
CA VAL A 76 0.24 5.21 -1.54
C VAL A 76 -1.00 4.65 -0.86
N VAL A 77 -1.89 4.03 -1.63
CA VAL A 77 -3.08 3.38 -1.11
C VAL A 77 -2.87 1.86 -1.05
N HIS A 78 -2.83 1.31 0.16
CA HIS A 78 -2.81 -0.14 0.37
C HIS A 78 -4.23 -0.68 0.60
N VAL A 79 -4.70 -1.55 -0.30
CA VAL A 79 -5.98 -2.25 -0.16
C VAL A 79 -5.74 -3.73 0.16
N ASN A 80 -6.26 -4.18 1.30
CA ASN A 80 -6.25 -5.61 1.64
C ASN A 80 -7.46 -6.30 1.00
N CYS A 81 -7.27 -6.97 -0.13
CA CYS A 81 -8.35 -7.66 -0.84
C CYS A 81 -8.93 -8.88 -0.09
N ARG A 82 -8.27 -9.35 0.98
CA ARG A 82 -8.87 -10.34 1.91
C ARG A 82 -9.93 -9.69 2.80
N THR A 83 -9.84 -8.39 3.05
CA THR A 83 -10.84 -7.61 3.80
C THR A 83 -11.89 -7.02 2.86
N TYR A 84 -11.44 -6.33 1.81
CA TYR A 84 -12.28 -5.69 0.79
C TYR A 84 -12.44 -6.61 -0.41
N ARG A 85 -13.56 -7.35 -0.45
CA ARG A 85 -13.72 -8.51 -1.36
C ARG A 85 -14.48 -8.22 -2.65
N THR A 86 -15.07 -7.04 -2.80
CA THR A 86 -15.83 -6.65 -4.00
C THR A 86 -15.18 -5.45 -4.70
N PRO A 87 -15.32 -5.33 -6.04
CA PRO A 87 -14.82 -4.16 -6.77
C PRO A 87 -15.27 -2.83 -6.15
N SER A 88 -16.56 -2.69 -5.81
CA SER A 88 -17.09 -1.48 -5.15
C SER A 88 -16.43 -1.22 -3.80
N SER A 89 -16.21 -2.24 -2.97
CA SER A 89 -15.53 -2.06 -1.67
C SER A 89 -14.06 -1.66 -1.81
N ILE A 90 -13.39 -2.13 -2.86
CA ILE A 90 -12.01 -1.76 -3.18
C ILE A 90 -11.98 -0.29 -3.63
N LEU A 91 -12.82 0.10 -4.58
CA LEU A 91 -12.90 1.49 -5.04
C LEU A 91 -13.26 2.45 -3.91
N GLN A 92 -14.20 2.08 -3.03
CA GLN A 92 -14.55 2.89 -1.86
C GLN A 92 -13.36 3.07 -0.92
N LYS A 93 -12.56 2.01 -0.72
CA LYS A 93 -11.34 2.11 0.10
C LYS A 93 -10.30 3.01 -0.56
N VAL A 94 -10.17 2.96 -1.88
CA VAL A 94 -9.26 3.85 -2.62
C VAL A 94 -9.72 5.30 -2.51
N ALA A 95 -10.98 5.57 -2.84
CA ALA A 95 -11.54 6.91 -2.83
C ALA A 95 -11.52 7.56 -1.44
N SER A 96 -11.91 6.82 -0.39
CA SER A 96 -11.82 7.31 1.00
C SER A 96 -10.40 7.58 1.48
N SER A 97 -9.38 7.02 0.83
CA SER A 97 -7.99 7.29 1.17
C SER A 97 -7.43 8.51 0.43
N LEU A 98 -8.06 8.94 -0.68
CA LEU A 98 -7.58 10.03 -1.54
C LEU A 98 -8.45 11.29 -1.44
N ILE A 99 -9.75 11.17 -1.16
CA ILE A 99 -10.73 12.25 -1.25
C ILE A 99 -11.34 12.49 0.13
N PRO A 100 -10.91 13.56 0.85
CA PRO A 100 -11.50 13.93 2.12
C PRO A 100 -13.00 14.23 2.00
N GLY A 101 -13.82 13.65 2.88
CA GLY A 101 -15.25 13.92 2.92
C GLY A 101 -16.09 13.16 1.90
N ILE A 102 -15.51 12.23 1.13
CA ILE A 102 -16.31 11.35 0.25
C ILE A 102 -17.29 10.52 1.10
N PRO A 103 -18.56 10.38 0.67
CA PRO A 103 -19.52 9.55 1.38
C PRO A 103 -19.07 8.09 1.42
N GLU A 104 -19.27 7.43 2.56
CA GLU A 104 -18.93 6.00 2.75
C GLU A 104 -19.90 5.06 2.01
N ARG A 105 -21.08 5.55 1.63
CA ARG A 105 -22.17 4.81 0.98
C ARG A 105 -23.00 5.73 0.10
N GLY A 106 -23.76 5.14 -0.80
CA GLY A 106 -24.73 5.85 -1.64
C GLY A 106 -24.23 6.21 -3.03
N LEU A 107 -22.95 5.92 -3.33
CA LEU A 107 -22.40 5.97 -4.68
C LEU A 107 -22.50 4.58 -5.34
N SER A 108 -22.90 4.55 -6.60
CA SER A 108 -22.77 3.37 -7.45
C SER A 108 -21.30 3.09 -7.78
N TYR A 109 -21.03 1.93 -8.37
CA TYR A 109 -19.69 1.61 -8.87
C TYR A 109 -19.24 2.62 -9.94
N GLU A 110 -20.12 2.93 -10.88
CA GLU A 110 -19.87 3.87 -11.98
C GLU A 110 -19.64 5.29 -11.47
N GLU A 111 -20.46 5.78 -10.53
CA GLU A 111 -20.27 7.09 -9.91
C GLU A 111 -18.92 7.18 -9.19
N MET A 112 -18.50 6.11 -8.54
CA MET A 112 -17.24 6.07 -7.83
C MET A 112 -16.03 6.03 -8.77
N VAL A 113 -16.13 5.35 -9.91
CA VAL A 113 -15.12 5.44 -10.98
C VAL A 113 -15.02 6.87 -11.47
N LEU A 114 -16.14 7.52 -11.80
CA LEU A 114 -16.15 8.92 -12.28
C LEU A 114 -15.57 9.90 -11.27
N VAL A 115 -15.85 9.72 -9.97
CA VAL A 115 -15.30 10.55 -8.90
C VAL A 115 -13.78 10.38 -8.80
N LEU A 116 -13.29 9.13 -8.88
CA LEU A 116 -11.85 8.85 -8.85
C LEU A 116 -11.13 9.40 -10.09
N GLU A 117 -11.70 9.24 -11.29
CA GLU A 117 -11.13 9.80 -12.53
C GLU A 117 -10.98 11.32 -12.41
N ARG A 118 -11.99 12.02 -11.90
CA ARG A 118 -11.95 13.48 -11.67
C ARG A 118 -10.92 13.90 -10.62
N ALA A 119 -10.68 13.07 -9.61
CA ALA A 119 -9.73 13.39 -8.54
C ALA A 119 -8.27 13.12 -8.96
N LEU A 120 -8.05 12.26 -9.95
CA LEU A 120 -6.74 11.86 -10.47
C LEU A 120 -6.34 12.58 -11.76
N SER A 121 -7.26 13.34 -12.38
CA SER A 121 -7.01 14.22 -13.53
C SER A 121 -6.41 15.55 -13.08
#